data_AF-A0A2L0I5D3-F1
#
_entry.id   AF-A0A2L0I5D3-F1
#
_cell.length_a   1.000
_cell.length_b   1.000
_cell.length_c   1.000
_cell.angle_alpha   90.00
_cell.angle_beta   90.00
_cell.angle_gamma   90.00
#
_symmetry.space_group_name_H-M   'P 1'
#
loop_
_entity.id
_entity.type
_entity.pdbx_description
1 polymer ?
#
loop_
_entity_poly.entity_id
_entity_poly.type
_entity_poly.pdbx_seq_one_letter_code
_entity_poly.pdbx_strand_id
1 'polypeptide(L)'
;MNMDIYSATPPVAKKRRKYSKEFKLSIVNACKNPNTSIASVTLQHSINANLVSRWIRIFSHHEGAVQDPTHVNPAFIALPYTAAISQPIDERITLCITVPHTNNDIQLKWQTSEIPALAELLKALAT
;
A
#
# COMPACT_ATOMS: atom_id res chain seq x y z
N MET A 1 -5.62 -0.04 50.07
CA MET A 1 -4.50 0.04 49.11
C MET A 1 -5.04 0.81 47.92
N ASN A 2 -4.93 2.14 47.97
CA ASN A 2 -5.56 3.05 47.02
C ASN A 2 -4.63 3.20 45.82
N MET A 3 -5.11 2.81 44.63
CA MET A 3 -4.40 2.97 43.37
C MET A 3 -4.99 4.18 42.64
N ASP A 4 -4.32 5.32 42.76
CA ASP A 4 -4.58 6.53 41.98
C ASP A 4 -4.11 6.34 40.54
N ILE A 5 -4.86 5.58 39.74
CA ILE A 5 -4.64 5.42 38.29
C ILE A 5 -5.72 6.20 37.53
N TYR A 6 -5.91 7.49 37.85
CA TYR A 6 -6.80 8.36 37.07
C TYR A 6 -6.26 9.78 36.99
N SER A 7 -4.99 9.95 36.60
CA SER A 7 -4.50 11.22 36.06
C SER A 7 -4.23 11.09 34.56
N ALA A 8 -5.21 10.55 33.83
CA ALA A 8 -5.26 10.63 32.38
C ALA A 8 -5.62 12.08 32.00
N THR A 9 -4.60 12.92 31.84
CA THR A 9 -4.75 14.27 31.27
C THR A 9 -5.40 14.12 29.89
N PRO A 10 -6.53 14.79 29.59
CA PRO A 10 -7.19 14.66 28.29
C PRO A 10 -6.21 15.10 27.19
N PRO A 11 -6.18 14.42 26.04
CA PRO A 11 -5.28 14.79 24.94
C PRO A 11 -5.67 16.17 24.45
N VAL A 12 -4.90 17.19 24.85
CA VAL A 12 -5.05 18.56 24.37
C VAL A 12 -4.98 18.51 22.85
N ALA A 13 -6.08 18.87 22.19
CA ALA A 13 -6.16 18.88 20.74
C ALA A 13 -5.04 19.79 20.20
N LYS A 14 -3.99 19.18 19.62
CA LYS A 14 -2.84 19.91 19.10
C LYS A 14 -3.33 20.83 17.99
N LYS A 15 -3.33 22.14 18.26
CA LYS A 15 -3.70 23.18 17.29
C LYS A 15 -2.88 22.98 16.01
N ARG A 16 -3.56 22.79 14.88
CA ARG A 16 -2.91 22.64 13.56
C ARG A 16 -2.00 23.86 13.33
N ARG A 17 -0.70 23.61 13.14
CA ARG A 17 0.28 24.64 12.80
C ARG A 17 -0.09 25.25 11.45
N LYS A 18 -0.29 26.57 11.41
CA LYS A 18 -0.50 27.33 10.16
C LYS A 18 0.84 27.91 9.73
N TYR A 19 1.19 27.70 8.46
CA TYR A 19 2.43 28.23 7.86
C TYR A 19 2.09 29.33 6.85
N SER A 20 2.85 30.43 6.88
CA SER A 20 2.71 31.55 5.94
C SER A 20 3.08 31.12 4.51
N LYS A 21 2.60 31.85 3.49
CA LYS A 21 2.90 31.54 2.08
C LYS A 21 4.40 31.64 1.79
N GLU A 22 5.06 32.67 2.31
CA GLU A 22 6.49 32.90 2.15
C GLU A 22 7.34 31.78 2.73
N PHE A 23 6.97 31.29 3.91
CA PHE A 23 7.67 30.16 4.53
C PHE A 23 7.59 28.90 3.67
N LYS A 24 6.39 28.58 3.15
CA LYS A 24 6.22 27.43 2.27
C LYS A 24 7.05 27.55 0.99
N LEU A 25 7.10 28.75 0.39
CA LEU A 25 7.89 29.03 -0.81
C LEU A 25 9.39 28.87 -0.55
N SER A 26 9.89 29.38 0.58
CA SER A 26 11.30 29.22 0.97
C SER A 26 11.68 27.73 1.07
N ILE A 27 10.84 26.92 1.72
CA ILE A 27 11.04 25.46 1.83
C ILE A 27 11.00 24.78 0.45
N VAL A 28 10.05 25.13 -0.41
CA VAL A 28 9.95 24.56 -1.76
C VAL A 28 11.14 24.94 -2.62
N ASN A 29 11.61 26.19 -2.55
CA ASN A 29 12.81 26.64 -3.27
C ASN A 29 14.07 25.95 -2.76
N ALA A 30 14.20 25.72 -1.45
CA ALA A 30 15.31 24.95 -0.89
C ALA A 30 15.35 23.52 -1.44
N CYS A 31 14.19 22.89 -1.63
CA CYS A 31 14.03 21.56 -2.22
C CYS A 31 14.16 21.51 -3.75
N LYS A 32 14.10 22.66 -4.47
CA LYS A 32 14.29 22.70 -5.93
C LYS A 32 15.75 22.46 -6.33
N ASN A 33 16.69 22.63 -5.41
CA ASN A 33 18.10 22.37 -5.68
C ASN A 33 18.33 20.85 -5.86
N PRO A 34 18.94 20.41 -6.96
CA PRO A 34 19.12 18.98 -7.24
C PRO A 34 20.04 18.27 -6.22
N ASN A 35 20.79 19.04 -5.42
CA ASN A 35 21.71 18.53 -4.42
C ASN A 35 21.10 18.41 -3.01
N THR A 36 19.82 18.76 -2.84
CA THR A 36 19.17 18.81 -1.52
C THR A 36 17.98 17.86 -1.48
N SER A 37 18.08 16.81 -0.65
CA SER A 37 16.94 15.90 -0.43
C SER A 37 15.84 16.58 0.39
N ILE A 38 14.58 16.31 0.03
CA ILE A 38 13.39 16.78 0.76
C ILE A 38 13.49 16.38 2.23
N ALA A 39 14.00 15.18 2.53
CA ALA A 39 14.18 14.70 3.89
C ALA A 39 15.15 15.60 4.68
N SER A 40 16.27 16.00 4.08
CA SER A 40 17.26 16.87 4.71
C SER A 40 16.67 18.24 5.08
N VAL A 41 15.90 18.86 4.18
CA VAL A 41 15.20 20.13 4.45
C VAL A 41 14.17 19.96 5.55
N THR A 42 13.44 18.84 5.56
CA THR A 42 12.41 18.58 6.57
C THR A 42 12.97 18.39 7.97
N LEU A 43 14.13 17.72 8.08
CA LEU A 43 14.85 17.55 9.34
C LEU A 43 15.34 18.89 9.87
N GLN A 44 15.94 19.72 9.01
CA GLN A 44 16.44 21.05 9.38
C GLN A 44 15.33 21.97 9.91
N HIS A 45 14.14 21.90 9.33
CA HIS A 45 13.00 22.73 9.74
C HIS A 45 12.02 22.02 10.70
N SER A 46 12.27 20.76 11.05
CA SER A 46 11.37 19.90 11.86
C SER A 46 9.93 19.86 11.32
N ILE A 47 9.79 19.78 9.99
CA ILE A 47 8.52 19.70 9.25
C ILE A 47 8.30 18.26 8.78
N ASN A 48 7.05 17.85 8.57
CA ASN A 48 6.77 16.54 7.97
C ASN A 48 7.06 16.56 6.45
N ALA A 49 7.81 15.59 5.94
CA ALA A 49 8.12 15.46 4.50
C ALA A 49 6.87 15.39 3.61
N ASN A 50 5.79 14.73 4.07
CA ASN A 50 4.52 14.68 3.35
C ASN A 50 3.90 16.07 3.14
N LEU A 51 4.13 16.98 4.09
CA LEU A 51 3.65 18.36 4.00
C LEU A 51 4.45 19.15 2.96
N VAL A 52 5.77 18.94 2.92
CA VAL A 52 6.66 19.56 1.92
C VAL A 52 6.33 19.05 0.52
N SER A 53 6.17 17.73 0.33
CA SER A 53 5.74 17.14 -0.96
C SER A 53 4.40 17.70 -1.43
N ARG A 54 3.46 17.94 -0.52
CA ARG A 54 2.19 18.60 -0.83
C ARG A 54 2.40 20.05 -1.26
N TRP A 55 3.27 20.81 -0.58
CA TRP A 55 3.58 22.18 -0.97
C TRP A 55 4.26 22.24 -2.33
N ILE A 56 5.25 21.38 -2.60
CA ILE A 56 5.91 21.28 -3.92
C ILE A 56 4.85 21.10 -5.00
N ARG A 57 3.92 20.14 -4.84
CA ARG A 57 2.82 19.93 -5.79
C ARG A 57 1.96 21.18 -5.99
N ILE A 58 1.54 21.85 -4.91
CA ILE A 58 0.71 23.07 -5.00
C ILE A 58 1.44 24.19 -5.73
N PHE A 59 2.73 24.43 -5.44
CA PHE A 59 3.50 25.51 -6.04
C PHE A 59 3.97 25.20 -7.46
N SER A 60 4.27 23.94 -7.79
CA SER A 60 4.58 23.50 -9.15
C SER A 60 3.37 23.52 -10.08
N HIS A 61 2.14 23.39 -9.56
CA HIS A 61 0.93 23.59 -10.36
C HIS A 61 0.49 25.05 -10.42
N HIS A 62 0.99 25.93 -9.55
CA HIS A 62 0.60 27.35 -9.57
C HIS A 62 1.26 28.16 -10.71
N GLU A 63 2.23 27.59 -11.43
CA GLU A 63 2.68 28.12 -12.73
C GLU A 63 1.67 27.85 -13.86
N GLY A 64 0.58 27.12 -13.59
CA GLY A 64 -0.60 26.98 -14.45
C GLY A 64 -1.83 26.51 -13.66
N ALA A 65 -2.56 27.47 -13.08
CA ALA A 65 -3.83 27.33 -12.35
C ALA A 65 -3.76 26.93 -10.86
N VAL A 66 -4.22 27.86 -10.03
CA VAL A 66 -4.63 27.65 -8.63
C VAL A 66 -5.71 26.57 -8.60
N GLN A 67 -5.37 25.34 -8.24
CA GLN A 67 -6.37 24.34 -7.87
C GLN A 67 -6.49 24.29 -6.35
N ASP A 68 -7.68 24.65 -5.88
CA ASP A 68 -8.17 24.43 -4.52
C ASP A 68 -7.86 22.98 -4.10
N PRO A 69 -7.28 22.72 -2.90
CA PRO A 69 -6.97 21.37 -2.42
C PRO A 69 -8.17 20.40 -2.34
N THR A 70 -9.38 20.83 -2.67
CA THR A 70 -10.58 19.99 -2.78
C THR A 70 -10.81 19.39 -4.17
N HIS A 71 -10.12 19.88 -5.21
CA HIS A 71 -10.39 19.49 -6.59
C HIS A 71 -9.11 19.17 -7.37
N VAL A 72 -8.38 18.15 -6.91
CA VAL A 72 -7.52 17.39 -7.83
C VAL A 72 -8.43 16.43 -8.57
N ASN A 73 -8.90 16.81 -9.76
CA ASN A 73 -9.51 15.86 -10.67
C ASN A 73 -8.38 14.94 -11.18
N PRO A 74 -8.28 13.67 -10.73
CA PRO A 74 -7.25 12.80 -11.26
C PRO A 74 -7.53 12.61 -12.76
N ALA A 75 -6.68 13.15 -13.61
CA ALA A 75 -6.75 12.89 -15.04
C ALA A 75 -6.72 11.38 -15.26
N PHE A 76 -7.76 10.85 -15.91
CA PHE A 76 -7.83 9.44 -16.24
C PHE A 76 -6.70 9.10 -17.21
N ILE A 77 -5.71 8.35 -16.73
CA ILE A 77 -4.65 7.80 -17.56
C ILE A 77 -5.09 6.40 -17.97
N ALA A 78 -5.55 6.27 -19.21
CA ALA A 78 -5.83 4.97 -19.80
C ALA A 78 -4.52 4.20 -19.94
N LEU A 79 -4.32 3.19 -19.09
CA LEU A 79 -3.22 2.25 -19.26
C LEU A 79 -3.63 1.21 -20.32
N PRO A 80 -2.75 0.88 -21.28
CA PRO A 80 -3.03 -0.18 -22.23
C PRO A 80 -3.21 -1.50 -21.47
N TYR A 81 -4.43 -2.02 -21.48
CA TYR A 81 -4.76 -3.31 -20.88
C TYR A 81 -4.13 -4.41 -21.73
N THR A 82 -2.96 -4.89 -21.32
CA THR A 82 -2.42 -6.15 -21.85
C THR A 82 -3.31 -7.27 -21.30
N ALA A 83 -4.07 -7.90 -22.19
CA ALA A 83 -4.97 -9.01 -21.92
C ALA A 83 -4.27 -10.31 -21.44
N ALA A 84 -3.09 -10.22 -20.82
CA ALA A 84 -2.40 -11.37 -20.23
C ALA A 84 -3.00 -11.81 -18.88
N ILE A 85 -3.91 -11.02 -18.29
CA ILE A 85 -4.57 -11.36 -17.01
C ILE A 85 -5.85 -12.19 -17.22
N SER A 86 -6.22 -12.51 -18.47
CA SER A 86 -7.25 -13.51 -18.78
C SER A 86 -6.62 -14.85 -19.13
N GLN A 87 -5.60 -15.27 -18.38
CA GLN A 87 -5.47 -16.71 -18.20
C GLN A 87 -6.57 -17.08 -17.21
N PRO A 88 -7.46 -18.06 -17.51
CA PRO A 88 -8.25 -18.66 -16.44
C PRO A 88 -7.23 -19.04 -15.37
N ILE A 89 -7.46 -18.60 -14.14
CA ILE A 89 -6.62 -19.01 -13.01
C ILE A 89 -6.83 -20.52 -12.96
N ASP A 90 -5.94 -21.26 -13.62
CA ASP A 90 -5.95 -22.70 -13.66
C ASP A 90 -5.40 -23.10 -12.29
N GLU A 91 -6.26 -22.97 -11.28
CA GLU A 91 -6.00 -23.33 -9.90
C GLU A 91 -5.84 -24.86 -9.88
N ARG A 92 -4.63 -25.31 -10.21
CA ARG A 92 -4.23 -26.70 -10.13
C ARG A 92 -3.83 -26.99 -8.69
N ILE A 93 -4.67 -27.73 -7.99
CA ILE A 93 -4.36 -28.23 -6.65
C ILE A 93 -3.39 -29.40 -6.81
N THR A 94 -2.25 -29.34 -6.11
CA THR A 94 -1.30 -30.47 -6.05
C THR A 94 -1.53 -31.24 -4.75
N LEU A 95 -1.84 -32.53 -4.86
CA LEU A 95 -2.02 -33.44 -3.74
C LEU A 95 -0.84 -34.42 -3.68
N CYS A 96 -0.23 -34.57 -2.51
CA CYS A 96 0.81 -35.58 -2.27
C CYS A 96 0.23 -36.70 -1.41
N ILE A 97 0.33 -37.95 -1.88
CA ILE A 97 -0.07 -39.14 -1.11
C ILE A 97 1.19 -39.94 -0.79
N THR A 98 1.48 -40.08 0.51
CA THR A 98 2.58 -40.92 1.01
C THR A 98 2.04 -42.29 1.35
N VAL A 99 2.55 -43.33 0.69
CA VAL A 99 2.13 -44.72 0.90
C VAL A 99 3.01 -45.34 1.99
N PRO A 100 2.46 -45.89 3.09
CA PRO A 100 3.26 -46.29 4.25
C PRO A 100 4.16 -47.52 4.04
N HIS A 101 3.87 -48.37 3.05
CA HIS A 101 4.58 -49.64 2.83
C HIS A 101 5.72 -49.55 1.79
N THR A 102 5.71 -48.51 0.96
CA THR A 102 6.80 -48.18 0.04
C THR A 102 7.03 -46.71 0.23
N ASN A 103 8.15 -46.31 0.86
CA ASN A 103 8.52 -44.91 1.13
C ASN A 103 8.68 -44.11 -0.18
N ASN A 104 7.57 -43.87 -0.86
CA ASN A 104 7.44 -43.35 -2.19
C ASN A 104 6.26 -42.39 -2.17
N ASP A 105 6.53 -41.14 -2.48
CA ASP A 105 5.53 -40.09 -2.53
C ASP A 105 4.92 -40.03 -3.92
N ILE A 106 3.62 -40.29 -4.01
CA ILE A 106 2.88 -40.13 -5.26
C ILE A 106 2.32 -38.71 -5.30
N GLN A 107 2.81 -37.92 -6.25
CA GLN A 107 2.31 -36.55 -6.49
C GLN A 107 1.24 -36.58 -7.59
N LEU A 108 0.02 -36.17 -7.25
CA LEU A 108 -1.08 -36.00 -8.17
C LEU A 108 -1.35 -34.51 -8.37
N LYS A 109 -1.41 -34.07 -9.62
CA LYS A 109 -1.82 -32.71 -9.99
C LYS A 109 -3.22 -32.76 -10.54
N TRP A 110 -4.13 -32.02 -9.92
CA TRP A 110 -5.55 -32.03 -10.26
C TRP A 110 -6.04 -30.60 -10.54
N GLN A 111 -7.01 -30.44 -11.44
CA GLN A 111 -7.64 -29.14 -11.69
C GLN A 111 -8.82 -28.92 -10.72
N THR A 112 -9.05 -27.68 -10.27
CA THR A 112 -10.21 -27.32 -9.43
C THR A 112 -11.56 -27.71 -10.07
N SER A 113 -11.65 -27.77 -11.41
CA SER A 113 -12.86 -28.22 -12.11
C SER A 113 -13.22 -29.69 -11.87
N GLU A 114 -12.26 -30.50 -11.43
CA GLU A 114 -12.40 -31.96 -11.29
C GLU A 114 -12.38 -32.41 -9.81
N ILE A 115 -12.55 -31.48 -8.86
CA ILE A 115 -12.69 -31.76 -7.41
C ILE A 115 -13.70 -32.89 -7.08
N PRO A 116 -14.90 -32.99 -7.70
CA PRO A 116 -15.81 -34.10 -7.39
C PRO A 116 -15.21 -35.48 -7.71
N ALA A 117 -14.39 -35.61 -8.75
CA ALA A 117 -13.70 -36.86 -9.08
C ALA A 117 -12.59 -37.19 -8.06
N LEU A 118 -11.89 -36.18 -7.54
CA LEU A 118 -10.91 -36.35 -6.46
C LEU A 118 -11.57 -36.86 -5.17
N ALA A 119 -12.78 -36.38 -4.86
CA ALA A 119 -13.53 -36.82 -3.69
C ALA A 119 -13.95 -38.30 -3.78
N GLU A 120 -14.31 -38.80 -4.97
CA GLU A 120 -14.59 -40.23 -5.17
C GLU A 120 -13.32 -41.08 -5.04
N LEU A 121 -12.20 -40.64 -5.62
CA LEU A 121 -10.93 -41.35 -5.53
C LEU A 121 -10.44 -41.47 -4.07
N LEU A 122 -10.53 -40.40 -3.28
CA LEU A 122 -10.17 -40.44 -1.86
C LEU A 122 -11.07 -41.37 -1.05
N LYS A 123 -12.37 -41.44 -1.37
CA LYS A 123 -13.29 -42.39 -0.72
C LYS A 123 -12.95 -43.84 -1.07
N ALA A 124 -12.60 -44.11 -2.33
CA ALA A 124 -12.20 -45.44 -2.78
C ALA A 124 -10.88 -45.91 -2.15
N LEU A 125 -9.93 -44.99 -1.89
CA LEU A 125 -8.68 -45.31 -1.20
C LEU A 125 -8.82 -45.50 0.31
N ALA A 126 -9.88 -44.94 0.91
CA ALA A 126 -10.16 -45.05 2.34
C ALA A 126 -11.02 -46.29 2.72
N THR A 127 -11.44 -47.08 1.74
CA THR A 127 -12.19 -48.35 1.92
C THR A 127 -11.26 -49.54 1.75
#